data_AF-A0A8V5GTH6-F1
#
_entry.id   AF-A0A8V5GTH6-F1
#
_cell.length_a   1.000
_cell.length_b   1.000
_cell.length_c   1.000
_cell.angle_alpha   90.00
_cell.angle_beta   90.00
_cell.angle_gamma   90.00
#
_symmetry.space_group_name_H-M   'P 1'
#
loop_
_entity.id
_entity.type
_entity.pdbx_description
1 polymer ?
#
loop_
_entity_poly.entity_id
_entity_poly.type
_entity_poly.pdbx_seq_one_letter_code
_entity_poly.pdbx_strand_id
1 'polypeptide(L)'
;MECRDVPAETLYDVLHDIEYRKKWDTNVIETFDIGKLTLVVPMVPGGTWDVITLRSWLPMGNDYIIMNYSVKHPKYPPRKDMVRAVSIQTGYLIEGTGAKSCTITYLAQVDPKGSLPKWVVNKSSQFLAPKAMRRMYKACLKYPEWKQRHEPHLKPWLFPEQSRLPALALSELSLQHADSLENIDESSLPESREERGEASDEDSLN
;
A
#
# COMPACT_ATOMS: atom_id res chain seq x y z
N MET A 1 -1.50 15.12 -7.55
CA MET A 1 -2.96 15.32 -7.43
C MET A 1 -3.20 16.38 -6.40
N GLU A 2 -3.97 17.41 -6.74
CA GLU A 2 -4.38 18.45 -5.78
C GLU A 2 -5.49 17.91 -4.86
N CYS A 3 -5.34 18.11 -3.56
CA CYS A 3 -6.31 17.77 -2.53
C CYS A 3 -6.84 19.07 -1.90
N ARG A 4 -8.00 19.53 -2.37
CA ARG A 4 -8.69 20.68 -1.76
C ARG A 4 -9.38 20.23 -0.47
N ASP A 5 -9.51 21.14 0.48
CA ASP A 5 -10.18 20.91 1.77
C ASP A 5 -9.54 19.81 2.66
N VAL A 6 -8.33 19.37 2.33
CA VAL A 6 -7.55 18.39 3.10
C VAL A 6 -6.18 19.00 3.41
N PRO A 7 -5.84 19.26 4.69
CA PRO A 7 -4.50 19.66 5.06
C PRO A 7 -3.51 18.50 4.88
N ALA A 8 -2.24 18.84 4.66
CA ALA A 8 -1.17 17.85 4.47
C ALA A 8 -1.07 16.84 5.63
N GLU A 9 -1.26 17.31 6.86
CA GLU A 9 -1.27 16.49 8.09
C GLU A 9 -2.32 15.38 8.06
N THR A 10 -3.55 15.70 7.62
CA THR A 10 -4.63 14.69 7.52
C THR A 10 -4.30 13.63 6.49
N LEU A 11 -3.75 14.03 5.34
CA LEU A 11 -3.34 13.07 4.30
C LEU A 11 -2.19 12.19 4.79
N TYR A 12 -1.23 12.77 5.50
CA TYR A 12 -0.12 12.07 6.12
C TYR A 12 -0.60 11.03 7.13
N ASP A 13 -1.52 11.41 8.03
CA ASP A 13 -2.14 10.49 8.98
C ASP A 13 -2.87 9.33 8.29
N VAL A 14 -3.66 9.61 7.24
CA VAL A 14 -4.40 8.57 6.49
C VAL A 14 -3.47 7.55 5.83
N LEU A 15 -2.29 7.97 5.38
CA LEU A 15 -1.29 7.07 4.78
C LEU A 15 -0.58 6.21 5.82
N HIS A 16 -0.47 6.68 7.06
CA HIS A 16 0.15 5.95 8.16
C HIS A 16 -0.82 5.04 8.93
N ASP A 17 -2.10 5.40 9.02
CA ASP A 17 -3.09 4.69 9.83
C ASP A 17 -3.51 3.37 9.16
N ILE A 18 -2.80 2.29 9.51
CA ILE A 18 -3.02 0.94 8.97
C ILE A 18 -4.41 0.41 9.33
N GLU A 19 -4.92 0.76 10.52
CA GLU A 19 -6.27 0.37 10.94
C GLU A 19 -7.31 1.05 10.03
N TYR A 20 -7.13 2.34 9.77
CA TYR A 20 -8.00 3.06 8.87
C TYR A 20 -7.88 2.58 7.42
N ARG A 21 -6.68 2.16 6.98
CA ARG A 21 -6.45 1.67 5.62
C ARG A 21 -7.40 0.54 5.25
N LYS A 22 -7.69 -0.37 6.18
CA LYS A 22 -8.66 -1.47 5.99
C LYS A 22 -10.08 -0.99 5.69
N LYS A 23 -10.43 0.26 6.02
CA LYS A 23 -11.77 0.83 5.77
C LYS A 23 -11.93 1.40 4.36
N TRP A 24 -10.85 1.88 3.73
CA TRP A 24 -10.95 2.61 2.47
C TRP A 24 -10.20 1.97 1.31
N ASP A 25 -9.17 1.16 1.58
CA ASP A 25 -8.38 0.47 0.56
C ASP A 25 -8.96 -0.94 0.30
N THR A 26 -9.94 -1.02 -0.60
CA THR A 26 -10.60 -2.29 -0.97
C THR A 26 -9.66 -3.29 -1.63
N ASN A 27 -8.46 -2.86 -2.02
CA ASN A 27 -7.50 -3.71 -2.70
C ASN A 27 -6.49 -4.32 -1.72
N VAL A 28 -6.61 -4.09 -0.40
CA VAL A 28 -5.72 -4.68 0.59
C VAL A 28 -6.48 -5.75 1.36
N ILE A 29 -6.04 -7.01 1.25
CA ILE A 29 -6.60 -8.13 2.00
C ILE A 29 -6.10 -8.06 3.44
N GLU A 30 -4.79 -7.87 3.59
CA GLU A 30 -4.15 -7.80 4.89
C GLU A 30 -2.99 -6.79 4.86
N THR A 31 -2.83 -6.06 5.96
CA THR A 31 -1.75 -5.11 6.15
C THR A 31 -1.48 -4.98 7.64
N PHE A 32 -0.21 -5.13 8.01
CA PHE A 32 0.25 -4.98 9.39
C PHE A 32 1.76 -4.69 9.41
N ASP A 33 2.19 -4.06 10.48
CA ASP A 33 3.61 -3.85 10.74
C ASP A 33 4.20 -5.09 11.44
N ILE A 34 5.31 -5.63 10.92
CA ILE A 34 6.02 -6.79 11.48
C ILE A 34 6.93 -6.37 12.65
N GLY A 35 7.46 -5.15 12.54
CA GLY A 35 8.35 -4.45 13.48
C GLY A 35 8.31 -2.97 13.12
N LYS A 36 9.39 -2.20 13.23
CA LYS A 36 9.50 -0.91 12.51
C LYS A 36 9.62 -1.13 10.97
N LEU A 37 8.76 -1.96 10.41
CA LEU A 37 8.71 -2.53 9.06
C LEU A 37 7.24 -2.80 8.72
N THR A 38 6.82 -2.60 7.46
CA THR A 38 5.44 -2.77 7.02
C THR A 38 5.28 -3.88 5.99
N LEU A 39 4.39 -4.83 6.26
CA LEU A 39 3.91 -5.83 5.29
C LEU A 39 2.59 -5.38 4.68
N VAL A 40 2.48 -5.42 3.35
CA VAL A 40 1.25 -5.12 2.62
C VAL A 40 0.89 -6.31 1.74
N VAL A 41 -0.35 -6.78 1.79
CA VAL A 41 -0.88 -7.86 0.96
C VAL A 41 -1.99 -7.32 0.05
N PRO A 42 -1.64 -6.83 -1.16
CA PRO A 42 -2.63 -6.33 -2.11
C PRO A 42 -3.29 -7.45 -2.93
N MET A 43 -4.59 -7.31 -3.19
CA MET A 43 -5.36 -8.05 -4.19
C MET A 43 -5.35 -7.29 -5.51
N VAL A 44 -5.02 -7.98 -6.61
CA VAL A 44 -4.98 -7.40 -7.96
C VAL A 44 -5.65 -8.37 -8.94
N PRO A 45 -6.33 -7.91 -10.00
CA PRO A 45 -6.90 -8.82 -11.00
C PRO A 45 -5.80 -9.69 -11.63
N GLY A 46 -5.90 -11.02 -11.50
CA GLY A 46 -4.91 -11.99 -11.98
C GLY A 46 -4.18 -12.79 -10.90
N GLY A 47 -4.44 -12.53 -9.61
CA GLY A 47 -3.91 -13.33 -8.49
C GLY A 47 -3.74 -12.54 -7.19
N THR A 48 -3.48 -13.22 -6.08
CA THR A 48 -3.17 -12.55 -4.81
C THR A 48 -1.66 -12.33 -4.69
N TRP A 49 -1.24 -11.10 -4.41
CA TRP A 49 0.17 -10.76 -4.21
C TRP A 49 0.43 -10.42 -2.74
N ASP A 50 1.65 -10.70 -2.29
CA ASP A 50 2.17 -10.12 -1.06
C ASP A 50 3.44 -9.29 -1.34
N VAL A 51 3.67 -8.25 -0.54
CA VAL A 51 4.87 -7.44 -0.62
C VAL A 51 5.36 -7.04 0.78
N ILE A 52 6.60 -7.40 1.09
CA ILE A 52 7.24 -7.03 2.34
C ILE A 52 8.09 -5.78 2.11
N THR A 53 7.80 -4.70 2.82
CA THR A 53 8.46 -3.42 2.57
C THR A 53 9.15 -2.84 3.79
N LEU A 54 10.37 -2.33 3.58
CA LEU A 54 10.96 -1.37 4.50
C LEU A 54 10.41 0.01 4.17
N ARG A 55 9.68 0.58 5.11
CA ARG A 55 9.05 1.90 4.98
C ARG A 55 9.73 2.89 5.90
N SER A 56 10.06 4.05 5.35
CA SER A 56 10.63 5.19 6.08
C SER A 56 9.83 6.44 5.74
N TRP A 57 9.76 7.39 6.68
CA TRP A 57 9.07 8.65 6.50
C TRP A 57 9.88 9.81 7.09
N LEU A 58 9.68 11.00 6.54
CA LEU A 58 10.39 12.21 6.93
C LEU A 58 9.47 13.42 6.77
N PRO A 59 9.07 14.08 7.89
CA PRO A 59 8.51 15.42 7.86
C PRO A 59 9.57 16.45 7.48
N MET A 60 9.21 17.42 6.64
CA MET A 60 10.09 18.46 6.12
C MET A 60 9.39 19.83 6.20
N GLY A 61 9.08 20.29 7.41
CA GLY A 61 8.26 21.49 7.60
C GLY A 61 6.79 21.20 7.30
N ASN A 62 6.24 21.83 6.27
CA ASN A 62 4.85 21.61 5.84
C ASN A 62 4.69 20.43 4.88
N ASP A 63 5.79 19.84 4.44
CA ASP A 63 5.82 18.76 3.47
C ASP A 63 6.20 17.44 4.14
N TYR A 64 5.82 16.33 3.52
CA TYR A 64 6.06 14.99 4.05
C TYR A 64 6.50 14.06 2.94
N ILE A 65 7.49 13.21 3.23
CA ILE A 65 7.87 12.11 2.37
C ILE A 65 7.62 10.79 3.09
N ILE A 66 7.01 9.83 2.40
CA ILE A 66 6.93 8.43 2.81
C ILE A 66 7.48 7.60 1.67
N MET A 67 8.51 6.79 1.92
CA MET A 67 9.12 5.92 0.92
C MET A 67 9.16 4.48 1.42
N ASN A 68 9.07 3.55 0.49
CA ASN A 68 9.23 2.15 0.77
C ASN A 68 9.84 1.39 -0.41
N TYR A 69 10.53 0.32 -0.09
CA TYR A 69 11.08 -0.64 -1.05
C TYR A 69 11.03 -2.04 -0.46
N SER A 70 11.12 -3.06 -1.31
CA SER A 70 10.97 -4.44 -0.88
C SER A 70 12.21 -4.98 -0.18
N VAL A 71 11.98 -5.73 0.89
CA VAL A 71 13.02 -6.46 1.62
C VAL A 71 12.57 -7.90 1.84
N LYS A 72 13.52 -8.80 2.10
CA LYS A 72 13.24 -10.15 2.58
C LYS A 72 13.30 -10.14 4.11
N HIS A 73 12.27 -10.72 4.72
CA HIS A 73 12.24 -10.96 6.16
C HIS A 73 12.24 -12.48 6.43
N PRO A 74 13.15 -13.03 7.24
CA PRO A 74 13.30 -14.48 7.43
C PRO A 74 12.03 -15.21 7.88
N LYS A 75 11.21 -14.55 8.72
CA LYS A 75 9.92 -15.10 9.20
C LYS A 75 8.77 -15.04 8.18
N TYR A 76 8.96 -14.38 7.03
CA TYR A 76 7.93 -14.21 6.00
C TYR A 76 8.49 -14.60 4.61
N PRO A 77 8.88 -15.87 4.42
CA PRO A 77 9.29 -16.36 3.11
C PRO A 77 8.14 -16.30 2.09
N PRO A 78 8.41 -16.41 0.78
CA PRO A 78 7.35 -16.54 -0.24
C PRO A 78 6.40 -17.69 0.07
N ARG A 79 5.11 -17.50 -0.19
CA ARG A 79 4.08 -18.53 -0.01
C ARG A 79 3.75 -19.20 -1.35
N LYS A 80 3.25 -20.43 -1.30
CA LYS A 80 2.89 -21.18 -2.53
C LYS A 80 1.60 -20.70 -3.20
N ASP A 81 0.73 -20.05 -2.44
CA ASP A 81 -0.60 -19.60 -2.85
C ASP A 81 -0.65 -18.11 -3.22
N MET A 82 0.50 -17.42 -3.17
CA MET A 82 0.63 -15.99 -3.47
C MET A 82 1.92 -15.72 -4.23
N VAL A 83 1.86 -14.77 -5.16
CA VAL A 83 3.07 -14.29 -5.85
C VAL A 83 3.71 -13.17 -5.03
N ARG A 84 4.98 -13.33 -4.66
CA ARG A 84 5.77 -12.28 -3.99
C ARG A 84 6.13 -11.19 -5.00
N ALA A 85 5.39 -10.08 -4.97
CA ALA A 85 5.69 -8.90 -5.77
C ALA A 85 6.91 -8.16 -5.20
N VAL A 86 7.58 -7.38 -6.06
CA VAL A 86 8.73 -6.55 -5.69
C VAL A 86 8.39 -5.08 -5.96
N SER A 87 8.05 -4.33 -4.92
CA SER A 87 8.13 -2.86 -4.92
C SER A 87 9.61 -2.45 -4.97
N ILE A 88 10.09 -2.03 -6.14
CA ILE A 88 11.47 -1.56 -6.35
C ILE A 88 11.64 -0.23 -5.61
N GLN A 89 10.72 0.70 -5.85
CA GLN A 89 10.63 1.96 -5.14
C GLN A 89 9.19 2.45 -5.21
N THR A 90 8.57 2.71 -4.07
CA THR A 90 7.25 3.33 -3.99
C THR A 90 7.25 4.41 -2.93
N GLY A 91 6.54 5.51 -3.14
CA GLY A 91 6.45 6.56 -2.16
C GLY A 91 5.45 7.65 -2.46
N TYR A 92 5.27 8.50 -1.47
CA TYR A 92 4.39 9.65 -1.46
C TYR A 92 5.21 10.88 -1.08
N LEU A 93 5.09 11.93 -1.88
CA LEU A 93 5.47 13.28 -1.51
C LEU A 93 4.18 14.06 -1.30
N ILE A 94 4.00 14.63 -0.11
CA ILE A 94 2.86 15.46 0.27
C ILE A 94 3.40 16.88 0.45
N GLU A 95 2.87 17.82 -0.32
CA GLU A 95 3.30 19.21 -0.32
C GLU A 95 2.17 20.08 0.24
N GLY A 96 2.43 20.79 1.33
CA GLY A 96 1.45 21.69 1.95
C GLY A 96 1.24 22.94 1.11
N THR A 97 0.03 23.13 0.57
CA THR A 97 -0.29 24.31 -0.27
C THR A 97 -1.11 25.37 0.46
N GLY A 98 -1.48 25.09 1.72
CA GLY A 98 -2.23 25.99 2.59
C GLY A 98 -2.78 25.26 3.83
N ALA A 99 -3.45 25.99 4.71
CA ALA A 99 -3.96 25.44 5.97
C ALA A 99 -5.02 24.33 5.80
N LYS A 100 -5.63 24.21 4.63
CA LYS A 100 -6.64 23.18 4.30
C LYS A 100 -6.43 22.60 2.91
N SER A 101 -5.22 22.63 2.39
CA SER A 101 -4.92 22.12 1.06
C SER A 101 -3.52 21.54 0.97
N CYS A 102 -3.38 20.52 0.14
CA CYS A 102 -2.09 19.93 -0.18
C CYS A 102 -2.08 19.37 -1.59
N THR A 103 -0.89 19.08 -2.09
CA THR A 103 -0.68 18.30 -3.31
C THR A 103 -0.02 16.99 -2.92
N ILE A 104 -0.43 15.89 -3.53
CA ILE A 104 0.23 14.59 -3.38
C ILE A 104 0.79 14.07 -4.70
N THR A 105 2.05 13.73 -4.68
CA THR A 105 2.75 13.03 -5.75
C THR A 105 3.01 11.60 -5.33
N TYR A 106 2.48 10.65 -6.10
CA TYR A 106 2.67 9.22 -5.89
C TYR A 106 3.63 8.67 -6.94
N LEU A 107 4.72 8.06 -6.48
CA LEU A 107 5.68 7.38 -7.32
C LEU A 107 5.62 5.89 -6.99
N ALA A 108 5.50 5.04 -8.00
CA ALA A 108 5.55 3.59 -7.81
C ALA A 108 6.21 2.90 -8.99
N GLN A 109 7.23 2.11 -8.68
CA GLN A 109 7.88 1.18 -9.57
C GLN A 109 7.78 -0.21 -8.92
N VAL A 110 6.86 -1.02 -9.43
CA VAL A 110 6.55 -2.33 -8.87
C VAL A 110 6.68 -3.37 -9.99
N ASP A 111 7.39 -4.44 -9.69
CA ASP A 111 7.39 -5.66 -10.48
C ASP A 111 6.44 -6.67 -9.82
N PRO A 112 5.24 -6.90 -10.39
CA PRO A 112 4.27 -7.82 -9.81
C PRO A 112 4.70 -9.29 -9.91
N LYS A 113 5.76 -9.59 -10.69
CA LYS A 113 6.21 -10.95 -10.99
C LYS A 113 5.09 -11.81 -11.60
N GLY A 114 5.36 -13.11 -11.74
CA GLY A 114 4.48 -14.06 -12.42
C GLY A 114 4.48 -13.93 -13.94
N SER A 115 3.43 -14.46 -14.57
CA SER A 115 3.30 -14.62 -16.02
C SER A 115 2.75 -13.37 -16.75
N LEU A 116 2.43 -12.29 -16.03
CA LEU A 116 1.83 -11.10 -16.64
C LEU A 116 2.86 -10.32 -17.47
N PRO A 117 2.59 -10.04 -18.75
CA PRO A 117 3.47 -9.21 -19.56
C PRO A 117 3.60 -7.79 -18.99
N LYS A 118 4.82 -7.23 -18.98
CA LYS A 118 5.11 -5.88 -18.46
C LYS A 118 4.20 -4.79 -19.03
N TRP A 119 3.80 -4.88 -20.29
CA TRP A 119 2.91 -3.90 -20.91
C TRP A 119 1.48 -3.93 -20.33
N VAL A 120 0.99 -5.10 -19.89
CA VAL A 120 -0.31 -5.25 -19.23
C VAL A 120 -0.29 -4.56 -17.87
N VAL A 121 0.80 -4.76 -17.11
CA VAL A 121 1.04 -4.14 -15.80
C VAL A 121 1.12 -2.61 -15.92
N ASN A 122 1.85 -2.12 -16.93
CA ASN A 122 1.99 -0.69 -17.17
C ASN A 122 0.64 -0.06 -17.58
N LYS A 123 -0.15 -0.75 -18.39
CA LYS A 123 -1.46 -0.26 -18.81
C LYS A 123 -2.44 -0.25 -17.63
N SER A 124 -2.51 -1.32 -16.84
CA SER A 124 -3.43 -1.40 -15.69
C SER A 124 -3.10 -0.37 -14.60
N SER A 125 -1.81 -0.16 -14.30
CA SER A 125 -1.38 0.81 -13.28
C SER A 125 -1.77 2.25 -13.63
N GLN A 126 -1.73 2.64 -14.91
CA GLN A 126 -2.19 3.96 -15.38
C GLN A 126 -3.68 4.21 -15.11
N PHE A 127 -4.52 3.17 -15.11
CA PHE A 127 -5.95 3.30 -14.80
C PHE A 127 -6.24 3.17 -13.29
N LEU A 128 -5.52 2.28 -12.61
CA LEU A 128 -5.75 1.99 -11.19
C LEU A 128 -5.22 3.08 -10.27
N ALA A 129 -4.07 3.70 -10.61
CA ALA A 129 -3.47 4.74 -9.76
C ALA A 129 -4.40 5.94 -9.58
N PRO A 130 -5.02 6.56 -10.62
CA PRO A 130 -5.97 7.65 -10.43
C PRO A 130 -7.19 7.27 -9.60
N LYS A 131 -7.67 6.02 -9.67
CA LYS A 131 -8.81 5.53 -8.88
C LYS A 131 -8.42 5.36 -7.42
N ALA A 132 -7.24 4.79 -7.14
CA ALA A 132 -6.70 4.65 -5.80
C ALA A 132 -6.48 6.02 -5.13
N MET A 133 -5.86 6.96 -5.84
CA MET A 133 -5.64 8.32 -5.35
C MET A 133 -6.95 9.04 -5.01
N ARG A 134 -7.98 8.91 -5.85
CA ARG A 134 -9.32 9.46 -5.57
C ARG A 134 -9.99 8.83 -4.35
N ARG A 135 -9.81 7.52 -4.13
CA ARG A 135 -10.34 6.84 -2.93
C ARG A 135 -9.64 7.33 -1.66
N MET A 136 -8.32 7.43 -1.69
CA MET A 136 -7.52 7.98 -0.59
C MET A 136 -7.95 9.42 -0.26
N TYR A 137 -8.15 10.27 -1.27
CA TYR A 137 -8.66 11.63 -1.06
C TYR A 137 -10.02 11.64 -0.34
N LYS A 138 -10.98 10.80 -0.78
CA LYS A 138 -12.27 10.65 -0.09
C LYS A 138 -12.13 10.12 1.34
N ALA A 139 -11.14 9.28 1.60
CA ALA A 139 -10.84 8.79 2.95
C ALA A 139 -10.34 9.92 3.85
N CYS A 140 -9.52 10.84 3.33
CA CYS A 140 -9.05 12.02 4.07
C CYS A 140 -10.18 12.90 4.57
N LEU A 141 -11.21 13.12 3.74
CA LEU A 141 -12.38 13.91 4.13
C LEU A 141 -13.14 13.31 5.32
N LYS A 142 -13.09 11.98 5.48
CA LYS A 142 -13.79 11.23 6.54
C LYS A 142 -12.91 10.90 7.74
N TYR A 143 -11.59 11.07 7.61
CA TYR A 143 -10.63 10.60 8.61
C TYR A 143 -10.76 11.31 9.97
N PRO A 144 -10.92 12.65 10.06
CA PRO A 144 -11.00 13.32 11.36
C PRO A 144 -12.16 12.80 12.23
N GLU A 145 -13.34 12.63 11.63
CA GLU A 145 -14.52 12.11 12.33
C GLU A 145 -14.33 10.64 12.75
N TRP A 146 -13.73 9.83 11.88
CA TRP A 146 -13.44 8.44 12.19
C TRP A 146 -12.42 8.33 13.32
N LYS A 147 -11.28 9.05 13.23
CA LYS A 147 -10.17 8.97 14.17
C LYS A 147 -10.57 9.44 15.57
N GLN A 148 -11.48 10.42 15.66
CA GLN A 148 -12.07 10.85 16.93
C GLN A 148 -12.73 9.71 17.73
N ARG A 149 -13.21 8.67 17.04
CA ARG A 149 -13.87 7.50 17.64
C ARG A 149 -12.95 6.28 17.80
N HIS A 150 -11.72 6.34 17.32
CA HIS A 150 -10.78 5.22 17.24
C HIS A 150 -9.40 5.64 17.76
N GLU A 151 -9.31 5.79 19.08
CA GLU A 151 -8.08 6.18 19.79
C GLU A 151 -7.43 7.44 19.18
N PRO A 152 -8.05 8.63 19.30
CA PRO A 152 -7.61 9.84 18.58
C PRO A 152 -6.18 10.27 18.86
N HIS A 153 -5.67 9.94 20.04
CA HIS A 153 -4.32 10.27 20.49
C HIS A 153 -3.26 9.24 20.07
N LEU A 154 -3.68 8.07 19.58
CA LEU A 154 -2.78 7.02 19.12
C LEU A 154 -2.36 7.27 17.68
N LYS A 155 -1.20 7.90 17.54
CA LYS A 155 -0.53 8.24 16.28
C LYS A 155 0.97 7.93 16.39
N PRO A 156 1.36 6.64 16.42
CA PRO A 156 2.75 6.22 16.63
C PRO A 156 3.72 6.69 15.53
N TRP A 157 3.21 7.11 14.37
CA TRP A 157 4.02 7.75 13.31
C TRP A 157 4.41 9.20 13.61
N LEU A 158 3.67 9.89 14.49
CA LEU A 158 4.01 11.21 15.04
C LEU A 158 4.72 11.12 16.40
N PHE A 159 4.33 10.12 17.20
CA PHE A 159 4.80 9.91 18.58
C PHE A 159 5.39 8.50 18.70
N PRO A 160 6.66 8.28 18.29
CA PRO A 160 7.25 6.94 18.20
C PRO A 160 7.25 6.13 19.50
N GLU A 161 7.22 6.80 20.66
CA GLU A 161 7.10 6.20 21.99
C GLU A 161 5.78 5.44 22.21
N GLN A 162 4.75 5.73 21.40
CA GLN A 162 3.49 5.00 21.42
C GLN A 162 3.57 3.64 20.71
N SER A 163 4.63 3.41 19.93
CA SER A 163 4.79 2.18 19.15
C SER A 163 5.00 0.97 20.07
N ARG A 164 4.18 -0.06 19.88
CA ARG A 164 4.32 -1.37 20.55
C ARG A 164 5.06 -2.40 19.69
N LEU A 165 5.62 -1.97 18.56
CA LEU A 165 6.27 -2.85 17.59
C LEU A 165 7.65 -3.27 18.09
N PRO A 166 8.06 -4.52 17.87
CA PRO A 166 9.40 -4.96 18.23
C PRO A 166 10.46 -4.22 17.42
N ALA A 167 11.60 -3.96 18.05
CA ALA A 167 12.79 -3.51 17.33
C ALA A 167 13.29 -4.63 16.40
N LEU A 168 13.77 -4.25 15.22
CA LEU A 168 14.30 -5.17 14.22
C LEU A 168 15.70 -4.69 13.83
N ALA A 169 16.69 -5.58 13.85
CA ALA A 169 18.02 -5.25 13.37
C ALA A 169 18.03 -5.24 11.83
N LEU A 170 18.63 -4.21 11.22
CA LEU A 170 18.72 -4.12 9.76
C LEU A 170 19.50 -5.30 9.15
N SER A 171 20.43 -5.90 9.90
CA SER A 171 21.17 -7.10 9.49
C SER A 171 20.32 -8.36 9.36
N GLU A 172 19.12 -8.39 9.95
CA GLU A 172 18.17 -9.49 9.78
C GLU A 172 17.42 -9.41 8.45
N LEU A 173 17.46 -8.24 7.79
CA LEU A 173 16.86 -8.01 6.49
C LEU A 173 17.87 -8.24 5.38
N SER A 174 17.39 -8.73 4.24
CA SER A 174 18.17 -8.74 3.01
C SER A 174 17.42 -8.05 1.88
N LEU A 175 18.16 -7.49 0.93
CA LEU A 175 17.56 -6.76 -0.18
C LEU A 175 16.77 -7.71 -1.07
N GLN A 176 15.54 -7.32 -1.42
CA GLN A 176 14.74 -8.01 -2.40
C GLN A 176 15.03 -7.42 -3.78
N HIS A 177 15.98 -7.99 -4.52
CA HIS A 177 16.21 -7.54 -5.90
C HIS A 177 15.04 -7.98 -6.78
N ALA A 178 14.70 -7.12 -7.75
CA ALA A 178 13.76 -7.47 -8.80
C ALA A 178 14.27 -8.68 -9.60
N ASP A 179 15.56 -8.75 -9.90
CA ASP A 179 16.11 -9.80 -10.76
C ASP A 179 16.40 -11.14 -10.04
N SER A 180 16.28 -11.18 -8.71
CA SER A 180 16.79 -12.30 -7.88
C SER A 180 15.74 -13.02 -7.03
N LEU A 181 14.57 -13.32 -7.58
CA LEU A 181 13.70 -14.34 -6.99
C LEU A 181 13.93 -15.67 -7.67
N GLU A 182 14.21 -16.68 -6.85
CA GLU A 182 14.27 -18.09 -7.23
C GLU A 182 13.02 -18.39 -8.06
N ASN A 183 13.22 -18.89 -9.28
CA ASN A 183 12.12 -19.33 -10.15
C ASN A 183 11.26 -20.29 -9.33
N ILE A 184 10.06 -19.85 -8.95
CA ILE A 184 9.09 -20.75 -8.35
C ILE A 184 8.68 -21.67 -9.50
N ASP A 185 8.99 -22.96 -9.36
CA ASP A 185 8.67 -23.97 -10.36
C ASP A 185 7.14 -24.18 -10.38
N GLU A 186 6.48 -23.44 -11.25
CA GLU A 186 5.03 -23.47 -11.45
C GLU A 186 4.59 -24.65 -12.35
N SER A 187 5.49 -25.55 -12.76
CA SER A 187 5.17 -26.66 -13.67
C SER A 187 4.16 -27.68 -13.11
N SER A 188 3.77 -27.54 -11.85
CA SER A 188 2.90 -28.45 -11.11
C SER A 188 1.57 -27.84 -10.67
N LEU A 189 1.27 -26.59 -11.04
CA LEU A 189 0.00 -25.95 -10.67
C LEU A 189 -1.11 -26.31 -11.69
N PRO A 190 -2.26 -26.87 -11.26
CA PRO A 190 -3.39 -27.11 -12.15
C PRO A 190 -4.03 -25.77 -12.54
N GLU A 191 -4.32 -25.59 -13.83
CA GLU A 191 -5.11 -24.46 -14.32
C GLU A 191 -6.49 -24.44 -13.64
N SER A 192 -6.71 -23.47 -12.75
CA SER A 192 -8.05 -23.21 -12.22
C SER A 192 -8.90 -22.61 -13.34
N ARG A 193 -9.84 -23.40 -13.88
CA ARG A 193 -10.90 -22.90 -14.74
C ARG A 193 -11.67 -21.82 -14.00
N GLU A 194 -11.63 -20.58 -14.49
CA GLU A 194 -12.53 -19.51 -14.10
C GLU A 194 -13.97 -19.92 -14.43
N GLU A 195 -14.74 -20.31 -13.42
CA GLU A 195 -16.19 -20.32 -13.53
C GLU A 195 -16.68 -18.87 -13.59
N ARG A 196 -17.17 -18.47 -14.77
CA ARG A 196 -17.89 -17.21 -14.99
C ARG A 196 -19.11 -17.16 -14.08
N GLY A 197 -19.03 -16.34 -13.04
CA GLY A 197 -20.21 -15.79 -12.38
C GLY A 197 -20.63 -14.51 -13.09
N GLU A 198 -21.56 -14.62 -14.04
CA GLU A 198 -22.38 -13.48 -14.45
C GLU A 198 -23.24 -13.06 -13.25
N ALA A 199 -22.97 -11.90 -12.67
CA ALA A 199 -23.91 -11.21 -11.81
C ALA A 199 -24.16 -9.83 -12.43
N SER A 200 -25.38 -9.66 -12.89
CA SER A 200 -25.92 -8.53 -13.65
C SER A 200 -25.79 -7.20 -12.92
N ASP A 201 -25.37 -6.19 -13.68
CA ASP A 201 -25.64 -4.78 -13.39
C ASP A 201 -27.15 -4.52 -13.47
N GLU A 202 -27.80 -4.35 -12.32
CA GLU A 202 -29.01 -3.52 -12.22
C GLU A 202 -28.96 -2.79 -10.87
N ASP A 203 -28.73 -1.49 -10.91
CA ASP A 203 -29.65 -0.61 -10.18
C ASP A 203 -29.74 0.75 -10.89
N SER A 204 -30.95 0.98 -11.38
CA SER A 204 -31.34 2.11 -12.19
C SER A 204 -31.55 3.35 -11.32
N LEU A 205 -31.29 4.49 -11.95
CA LEU A 205 -31.74 5.80 -11.54
C LEU A 205 -33.22 5.78 -11.10
N ASN A 206 -33.47 6.26 -9.88
CA ASN A 206 -34.53 7.22 -9.55
C ASN A 206 -34.25 7.87 -8.19
#